data_AF-A0A6J5F2P4-F1
#
_entry.id   AF-A0A6J5F2P4-F1
#
_cell.length_a   1.000
_cell.length_b   1.000
_cell.length_c   1.000
_cell.angle_alpha   90.00
_cell.angle_beta   90.00
_cell.angle_gamma   90.00
#
_symmetry.space_group_name_H-M   'P 1'
#
loop_
_entity.id
_entity.type
_entity.pdbx_description
1 polymer ?
#
loop_
_entity_poly.entity_id
_entity_poly.type
_entity_poly.pdbx_seq_one_letter_code
_entity_poly.pdbx_strand_id
1 'polypeptide(L)' 'MSEVTDNGIALRSLIEQAGLTQADALAVLNRGQAFPIALSTWKAYLAAPDSARRRVCPDNVLAHARKTIGKGSKER' A
#
# COMPACT_ATOMS: atom_id res chain seq x y z
N MET A 1 13.60 -21.38 3.68
CA MET A 1 13.98 -19.96 3.56
C MET A 1 12.69 -19.19 3.40
N SER A 2 12.25 -18.46 4.43
CA SER A 2 11.05 -17.64 4.32
C SER A 2 11.38 -16.54 3.32
N GLU A 3 10.84 -16.61 2.10
CA GLU A 3 10.85 -15.48 1.18
C GLU A 3 10.30 -14.29 1.95
N VAL A 4 11.18 -13.35 2.31
CA VAL A 4 10.78 -12.09 2.92
C VAL A 4 10.01 -11.37 1.84
N THR A 5 8.71 -11.62 1.79
CA THR A 5 7.82 -11.01 0.82
C THR A 5 7.82 -9.53 1.15
N ASP A 6 8.44 -8.73 0.28
CA ASP A 6 8.53 -7.32 0.54
C ASP A 6 7.14 -6.69 0.40
N ASN A 7 6.55 -6.36 1.54
CA ASN A 7 5.20 -5.82 1.59
C ASN A 7 5.06 -4.50 0.83
N GLY A 8 6.14 -3.72 0.68
CA GLY A 8 6.13 -2.50 -0.12
C GLY A 8 6.00 -2.78 -1.61
N ILE A 9 6.70 -3.80 -2.11
CA ILE A 9 6.56 -4.30 -3.49
C ILE A 9 5.15 -4.86 -3.71
N ALA A 10 4.67 -5.73 -2.82
CA ALA A 10 3.32 -6.29 -2.93
C ALA A 10 2.23 -5.19 -2.92
N LEU A 11 2.41 -4.15 -2.09
CA LEU A 11 1.52 -3.01 -2.03
C LEU A 11 1.54 -2.19 -3.33
N ARG A 12 2.72 -1.92 -3.91
CA ARG A 12 2.83 -1.26 -5.22
C ARG A 12 2.08 -2.04 -6.30
N SER A 13 2.35 -3.34 -6.42
CA SER A 13 1.71 -4.17 -7.44
C SER A 13 0.19 -4.22 -7.26
N LEU A 14 -0.33 -4.17 -6.04
CA LEU A 14 -1.78 -4.09 -5.79
C LEU A 14 -2.38 -2.78 -6.31
N ILE A 15 -1.70 -1.65 -6.06
CA ILE A 15 -2.15 -0.33 -6.51
C ILE A 15 -2.16 -0.26 -8.04
N GLU A 16 -1.11 -0.80 -8.69
CA GLU A 16 -1.01 -0.86 -10.15
C GLU A 16 -2.09 -1.74 -10.76
N GLN A 17 -2.34 -2.94 -10.19
CA GLN A 17 -3.43 -3.82 -10.64
C GLN A 17 -4.81 -3.20 -10.49
N ALA A 18 -5.01 -2.36 -9.47
CA ALA A 18 -6.26 -1.62 -9.27
C ALA A 18 -6.39 -0.41 -10.21
N GLY A 19 -5.35 -0.07 -10.99
CA GLY A 19 -5.35 1.10 -11.88
C GLY A 19 -5.41 2.43 -11.12
N LEU A 20 -5.01 2.46 -9.86
CA LEU A 20 -5.08 3.65 -9.01
C LEU A 20 -3.74 4.39 -8.99
N THR A 21 -3.81 5.72 -8.81
CA THR A 21 -2.62 6.48 -8.44
C THR A 21 -2.27 6.22 -6.97
N GLN A 22 -1.01 6.44 -6.57
CA GLN A 22 -0.61 6.28 -5.16
C GLN A 22 -1.41 7.18 -4.20
N ALA A 23 -1.82 8.38 -4.66
CA ALA A 23 -2.60 9.32 -3.85
C ALA A 23 -4.05 8.84 -3.69
N ASP A 24 -4.66 8.34 -4.77
CA ASP A 24 -6.01 7.79 -4.73
C ASP A 24 -6.08 6.53 -3.87
N ALA A 25 -5.11 5.62 -4.05
CA ALA A 25 -4.98 4.42 -3.21
C ALA A 25 -4.84 4.76 -1.72
N LEU A 26 -4.10 5.82 -1.38
CA LEU A 26 -4.00 6.29 0.00
C LEU A 26 -5.33 6.83 0.52
N ALA A 27 -6.07 7.58 -0.30
CA ALA A 27 -7.39 8.10 0.07
C ALA A 27 -8.39 6.96 0.33
N VAL A 28 -8.40 5.94 -0.54
CA VAL A 28 -9.21 4.72 -0.37
C VAL A 28 -8.81 3.98 0.90
N LEU A 29 -7.52 3.79 1.15
CA LEU A 29 -7.00 3.08 2.31
C LEU A 29 -7.35 3.77 3.63
N ASN A 30 -7.18 5.10 3.68
CA ASN A 30 -7.45 5.92 4.87
C ASN A 30 -8.95 6.12 5.14
N ARG A 31 -9.83 5.82 4.18
CA ARG A 31 -11.27 6.02 4.32
C ARG A 31 -11.81 5.22 5.51
N GLY A 32 -12.34 5.93 6.50
CA GLY A 32 -12.91 5.33 7.71
C GLY A 32 -11.89 4.80 8.72
N GLN A 33 -10.59 5.06 8.55
CA GLN A 33 -9.60 4.76 9.59
C GLN A 33 -9.64 5.80 10.71
N ALA A 34 -9.57 5.34 11.97
CA ALA A 34 -9.41 6.23 13.12
C ALA A 34 -8.06 6.95 13.12
N PHE A 35 -7.01 6.30 12.59
CA PHE A 35 -5.66 6.84 12.49
C PHE A 35 -5.17 6.71 11.03
N PRO A 36 -5.40 7.74 10.20
CA PRO A 36 -5.00 7.70 8.80
C PRO A 36 -3.47 7.73 8.65
N ILE A 37 -2.96 7.05 7.62
CA ILE A 37 -1.55 7.07 7.26
C ILE A 37 -1.22 8.40 6.57
N ALA A 38 -0.20 9.10 7.09
CA ALA A 38 0.32 10.30 6.46
C ALA A 38 0.96 9.99 5.09
N LEU A 39 0.82 10.91 4.12
CA LEU A 39 1.36 10.75 2.77
C LEU A 39 2.87 10.50 2.75
N SER A 40 3.64 11.13 3.64
CA SER A 40 5.08 10.91 3.74
C SER A 40 5.42 9.48 4.16
N THR A 41 4.69 8.92 5.12
CA THR A 41 4.84 7.53 5.56
C THR A 41 4.43 6.55 4.46
N TRP A 42 3.33 6.83 3.77
CA TRP A 42 2.88 6.05 2.62
C TRP A 42 3.94 6.00 1.51
N LYS A 43 4.50 7.15 1.13
CA LYS A 43 5.59 7.24 0.14
C LYS A 43 6.84 6.48 0.59
N ALA A 44 7.14 6.44 1.88
CA ALA A 44 8.26 5.67 2.41
C ALA A 44 8.06 4.16 2.26
N TYR A 45 6.83 3.65 2.46
CA TYR A 45 6.50 2.24 2.20
C TYR A 45 6.60 1.89 0.72
N LEU A 46 6.19 2.82 -0.15
CA LEU A 46 6.22 2.67 -1.59
C LEU A 46 7.54 3.12 -2.22
N ALA A 47 8.60 3.40 -1.44
CA ALA A 47 9.87 3.83 -2.01
C ALA A 47 10.60 2.66 -2.70
N ALA A 48 11.49 2.96 -3.66
CA ALA A 48 12.33 1.94 -4.29
C ALA A 48 13.21 1.20 -3.26
N PRO A 49 13.58 -0.07 -3.47
CA PRO A 49 14.34 -0.88 -2.49
C PRO A 49 15.66 -0.27 -2.06
N ASP A 50 16.32 0.43 -2.98
CA ASP A 50 17.60 1.11 -2.74
C ASP A 50 17.44 2.52 -2.12
N SER A 51 16.21 3.00 -1.93
CA SER A 51 16.00 4.36 -1.46
C SER A 51 16.28 4.52 0.04
N ALA A 52 17.12 5.48 0.40
CA ALA A 52 17.40 5.84 1.80
C ALA A 52 16.14 6.28 2.60
N ARG A 53 15.05 6.65 1.91
CA ARG A 53 13.78 7.02 2.55
C ARG A 53 12.83 5.82 2.72
N ARG A 54 13.23 4.63 2.27
CA ARG A 54 12.40 3.43 2.34
C ARG A 54 12.16 3.02 3.78
N ARG A 55 10.92 2.63 4.06
CA ARG A 55 10.52 1.99 5.31
C ARG A 55 9.84 0.66 5.01
N VAL A 56 10.02 -0.30 5.91
CA VAL A 56 9.31 -1.58 5.84
C VAL A 56 7.81 -1.32 5.93
N CYS A 57 7.06 -1.83 4.95
CA CYS A 57 5.60 -1.77 4.97
C CYS A 57 5.07 -2.80 5.97
N PRO A 58 4.32 -2.37 7.01
CA PRO A 58 3.75 -3.30 7.99
C PRO A 58 2.74 -4.26 7.38
N ASP A 59 2.66 -5.48 7.90
CA ASP A 59 1.74 -6.50 7.38
C ASP A 59 0.27 -6.09 7.48
N ASN A 60 -0.11 -5.44 8.58
CA ASN A 60 -1.47 -4.93 8.77
C ASN A 60 -1.86 -3.86 7.74
N VAL A 61 -0.90 -3.05 7.27
CA VAL A 61 -1.15 -2.05 6.21
C VAL A 61 -1.43 -2.77 4.88
N LEU A 62 -0.61 -3.76 4.52
CA LEU A 62 -0.84 -4.54 3.30
C LEU A 62 -2.14 -5.35 3.36
N ALA A 63 -2.45 -5.97 4.51
CA ALA A 63 -3.68 -6.72 4.71
C ALA A 63 -4.92 -5.82 4.59
N HIS A 64 -4.87 -4.59 5.11
CA HIS A 64 -5.95 -3.62 4.97
C HIS A 64 -6.08 -3.13 3.54
N ALA A 65 -4.96 -2.79 2.88
CA ALA A 65 -4.92 -2.42 1.46
C ALA A 65 -5.55 -3.49 0.55
N ARG A 66 -5.23 -4.76 0.77
CA ARG A 66 -5.84 -5.88 0.01
C ARG A 66 -7.37 -5.91 0.14
N LYS A 67 -7.92 -5.53 1.31
CA LYS A 67 -9.36 -5.50 1.54
C LYS A 67 -10.04 -4.26 0.96
N THR A 68 -9.39 -3.10 1.01
CA THR A 68 -9.99 -1.83 0.58
C THR A 68 -9.76 -1.56 -0.91
N ILE A 69 -8.52 -1.63 -1.35
CA ILE A 69 -8.11 -1.39 -2.74
C ILE A 69 -8.52 -2.59 -3.61
N GLY A 70 -8.25 -3.82 -3.13
CA GLY A 70 -8.55 -5.04 -3.89
C GLY A 70 -10.05 -5.33 -4.09
N LYS A 71 -10.95 -4.76 -3.26
CA LYS A 71 -12.40 -4.84 -3.48
C LYS A 71 -12.88 -3.94 -4.62
N GLY A 72 -12.25 -2.79 -4.83
CA GLY A 72 -12.63 -1.84 -5.88
C GLY A 72 -12.38 -2.37 -7.31
N SER A 73 -11.53 -3.39 -7.46
CA SER A 73 -11.19 -4.00 -8.74
C SER A 73 -12.22 -5.03 -9.24
N LYS A 74 -13.18 -5.46 -8.42
CA LYS A 74 -14.11 -6.56 -8.75
C LYS A 74 -15.51 -6.11 -9.18
N GLU A 75 -15.72 -4.80 -9.35
CA GLU A 75 -17.04 -4.21 -9.60
C GLU A 75 -17.04 -3.25 -10.81
N ARG A 76 -16.26 -3.58 -11.86
CA ARG A 76 -16.41 -2.99 -13.19
C ARG A 76 -16.46 -4.05 -14.27
#